data_AF-A0A967P6N7-F1
#
_entry.id   AF-A0A967P6N7-F1
#
_cell.length_a   1.000
_cell.length_b   1.000
_cell.length_c   1.000
_cell.angle_alpha   90.00
_cell.angle_beta   90.00
_cell.angle_gamma   90.00
#
_symmetry.space_group_name_H-M   'P 1'
#
loop_
_entity.id
_entity.type
_entity.pdbx_description
1 polymer ?
#
loop_
_entity_poly.entity_id
_entity_poly.type
_entity_poly.pdbx_seq_one_letter_code
_entity_poly.pdbx_strand_id
1 'polypeptide(L)'
;RVDTDPPRGVDLIAAPFPQPPPPATAVRVAILDPAASLRNAGSIAMLLTEFRKRDLEAHIGMKVEVANISRIEARPTRPNVVFYRPGFLRAAALIAKVIPGDQSVRVMPPQRLEKSGVDVEIMLGGQ
;
A
#
# COMPACT_ATOMS: atom_id res chain seq x y z
N ARG A 1 13.38 -67.29 -23.12
CA ARG A 1 12.54 -66.19 -23.66
C ARG A 1 12.51 -65.13 -22.57
N VAL A 2 13.20 -64.02 -22.78
CA VAL A 2 13.25 -62.91 -21.82
C VAL A 2 12.28 -61.86 -22.35
N ASP A 3 11.11 -61.78 -21.73
CA ASP A 3 10.19 -60.66 -21.90
C ASP A 3 10.86 -59.41 -21.35
N THR A 4 11.10 -58.44 -22.22
CA THR A 4 11.56 -57.10 -21.84
C THR A 4 10.41 -56.14 -22.11
N ASP A 5 9.75 -55.76 -21.01
CA ASP A 5 8.72 -54.71 -20.94
C ASP A 5 9.34 -53.36 -21.34
N PRO A 6 8.73 -52.57 -22.25
CA PRO A 6 9.27 -51.26 -22.62
C PRO A 6 9.11 -50.24 -21.46
N PRO A 7 10.03 -49.28 -21.31
CA PRO A 7 9.96 -48.30 -20.23
C PRO A 7 8.77 -47.37 -20.43
N ARG A 8 7.97 -47.23 -19.36
CA ARG A 8 6.82 -46.34 -19.26
C ARG A 8 7.23 -44.90 -19.58
N GLY A 9 6.43 -44.26 -20.42
CA GLY A 9 6.60 -42.87 -20.83
C GLY A 9 6.78 -41.96 -19.61
N VAL A 10 7.75 -41.06 -19.73
CA VAL A 10 8.00 -40.03 -18.73
C VAL A 10 6.87 -39.01 -18.87
N ASP A 11 5.89 -39.08 -17.96
CA ASP A 11 4.92 -38.00 -17.81
C ASP A 11 5.69 -36.73 -17.43
N LEU A 12 5.84 -35.84 -18.41
CA LEU A 12 6.28 -34.47 -18.20
C LEU A 12 5.18 -33.78 -17.38
N ILE A 13 5.26 -33.90 -16.06
CA ILE A 13 4.46 -33.09 -15.13
C ILE A 13 4.90 -31.65 -15.39
N ALA A 14 4.11 -30.93 -16.19
CA ALA A 14 4.26 -29.51 -16.36
C ALA A 14 4.21 -28.89 -14.96
N ALA A 15 5.35 -28.41 -14.47
CA ALA A 15 5.39 -27.63 -13.25
C ALA A 15 4.36 -26.52 -13.39
N PRO A 16 3.41 -26.36 -12.45
CA PRO A 16 2.46 -25.27 -12.54
C PRO A 16 3.26 -23.97 -12.61
N PHE A 17 3.07 -23.20 -13.68
CA PHE A 17 3.62 -21.85 -13.76
C PHE A 17 3.29 -21.15 -12.45
N PRO A 18 4.26 -20.46 -11.81
CA PRO A 18 3.97 -19.70 -10.61
C PRO A 18 2.80 -18.77 -10.93
N GLN A 19 1.66 -19.01 -10.30
CA GLN A 19 0.48 -18.19 -10.52
C GLN A 19 0.83 -16.76 -10.11
N PRO A 20 0.49 -15.74 -10.93
CA PRO A 20 0.68 -14.37 -10.52
C PRO A 20 -0.05 -14.17 -9.19
N PRO A 21 0.53 -13.42 -8.22
CA PRO A 21 -0.13 -13.17 -6.96
C PRO A 21 -1.52 -12.59 -7.21
N PRO A 22 -2.54 -13.00 -6.44
CA PRO A 22 -3.88 -12.47 -6.59
C PRO A 22 -3.85 -10.94 -6.50
N PRO A 23 -4.72 -10.23 -7.24
CA PRO A 23 -4.76 -8.77 -7.19
C PRO A 23 -4.94 -8.30 -5.75
N ALA A 24 -4.19 -7.27 -5.36
CA ALA A 24 -4.34 -6.66 -4.04
C ALA A 24 -5.80 -6.23 -3.84
N THR A 25 -6.45 -6.76 -2.81
CA THR A 25 -7.88 -6.50 -2.51
C THR A 25 -8.05 -5.27 -1.61
N ALA A 26 -6.95 -4.79 -1.02
CA ALA A 26 -6.90 -3.63 -0.15
C ALA A 26 -5.62 -2.82 -0.39
N VAL A 27 -5.72 -1.51 -0.18
CA VAL A 27 -4.59 -0.57 -0.09
C VAL A 27 -4.29 -0.35 1.38
N ARG A 28 -3.09 -0.76 1.81
CA ARG A 28 -2.62 -0.61 3.18
C ARG A 28 -1.95 0.75 3.35
N VAL A 29 -2.52 1.58 4.21
CA VAL A 29 -2.10 2.96 4.45
C VAL A 29 -1.41 3.07 5.80
N ALA A 30 -0.20 3.65 5.82
CA ALA A 30 0.44 4.09 7.04
C ALA A 30 0.38 5.62 7.15
N ILE A 31 0.15 6.15 8.35
CA ILE A 31 0.15 7.59 8.63
C ILE A 31 1.28 7.87 9.62
N LEU A 32 2.20 8.74 9.21
CA LEU A 32 3.38 9.11 9.97
C LEU A 32 3.32 10.59 10.34
N ASP A 33 3.32 10.87 11.64
CA ASP A 33 3.23 12.23 12.16
C ASP A 33 4.55 12.65 12.83
N PRO A 34 5.23 13.71 12.36
CA PRO A 34 6.39 14.25 13.06
C PRO A 34 6.01 15.05 14.32
N ALA A 35 4.72 15.36 14.52
CA ALA A 35 4.29 16.16 15.66
C ALA A 35 4.39 15.40 17.00
N ALA A 36 4.48 16.17 18.09
CA ALA A 36 4.45 15.65 19.45
C ALA A 36 3.10 15.00 19.84
N SER A 37 2.08 15.07 18.99
CA SER A 37 0.74 14.53 19.22
C SER A 37 0.23 13.86 17.95
N LEU A 38 -0.40 12.68 18.08
CA LEU A 38 -1.00 11.94 16.96
C LEU A 38 -2.40 12.44 16.58
N ARG A 39 -2.83 13.61 17.08
CA ARG A 39 -4.17 14.16 16.81
C ARG A 39 -4.41 14.36 15.31
N ASN A 40 -3.42 14.85 14.58
CA ASN A 40 -3.55 15.13 13.15
C ASN A 40 -3.62 13.82 12.37
N ALA A 41 -2.73 12.87 12.68
CA ALA A 41 -2.78 11.54 12.10
C ALA A 41 -4.09 10.79 12.38
N GLY A 42 -4.62 10.88 13.61
CA GLY A 42 -5.92 10.33 13.95
C GLY A 42 -7.06 10.97 13.15
N SER A 43 -7.03 12.29 12.95
CA SER A 43 -8.03 12.99 12.15
C SER A 43 -8.00 12.54 10.68
N ILE A 44 -6.82 12.35 10.11
CA ILE A 44 -6.66 11.83 8.74
C ILE A 44 -7.12 10.37 8.65
N ALA A 45 -6.82 9.55 9.67
CA ALA A 45 -7.33 8.19 9.72
C ALA A 45 -8.87 8.16 9.68
N MET A 46 -9.55 8.98 10.48
CA MET A 46 -11.01 9.08 10.46
C MET A 46 -11.56 9.53 9.11
N LEU A 47 -10.88 10.43 8.39
CA LEU A 47 -11.29 10.83 7.05
C LEU A 47 -11.23 9.65 6.06
N LEU A 48 -10.20 8.81 6.19
CA LEU A 48 -10.01 7.63 5.34
C LEU A 48 -10.93 6.47 5.73
N THR A 49 -11.33 6.35 7.01
CA THR A 49 -12.10 5.19 7.49
C THR A 49 -13.60 5.45 7.68
N GLU A 50 -14.01 6.66 8.06
CA GLU A 50 -15.41 6.95 8.43
C GLU A 50 -16.07 7.92 7.45
N PHE A 51 -15.46 9.06 7.17
CA PHE A 51 -16.15 10.16 6.47
C PHE A 51 -16.22 9.99 4.96
N ARG A 52 -15.18 9.42 4.34
CA ARG A 52 -15.08 9.31 2.87
C ARG A 52 -14.72 7.92 2.38
N LYS A 53 -14.77 6.91 3.25
CA LYS A 53 -14.29 5.56 2.95
C LYS A 53 -14.98 4.93 1.74
N ARG A 54 -16.32 4.87 1.73
CA ARG A 54 -17.07 4.20 0.65
C ARG A 54 -16.80 4.82 -0.72
N ASP A 55 -16.84 6.15 -0.80
CA ASP A 55 -16.56 6.86 -2.04
C ASP A 55 -15.09 6.66 -2.45
N LEU A 56 -14.15 6.78 -1.52
CA LEU A 56 -12.74 6.57 -1.80
C LEU A 56 -12.46 5.15 -2.31
N GLU A 57 -12.99 4.13 -1.64
CA GLU A 57 -12.88 2.73 -2.04
C GLU A 57 -13.49 2.47 -3.41
N ALA A 58 -14.65 3.06 -3.71
CA ALA A 58 -15.30 2.95 -5.03
C ALA A 58 -14.44 3.57 -6.15
N HIS A 59 -13.80 4.72 -5.91
CA HIS A 59 -12.93 5.36 -6.90
C HIS A 59 -11.59 4.65 -7.09
N ILE A 60 -11.07 4.04 -6.01
CA ILE A 60 -9.84 3.24 -6.02
C ILE A 60 -10.07 1.86 -6.63
N GLY A 61 -11.24 1.25 -6.40
CA GLY A 61 -11.54 -0.13 -6.76
C GLY A 61 -10.97 -1.17 -5.78
N MET A 62 -10.56 -0.75 -4.58
CA MET A 62 -9.98 -1.59 -3.53
C MET A 62 -10.43 -1.09 -2.16
N LYS A 63 -10.39 -1.95 -1.14
CA LYS A 63 -10.59 -1.51 0.25
C LYS A 63 -9.46 -0.59 0.69
N VAL A 64 -9.74 0.34 1.61
CA VAL A 64 -8.72 1.20 2.22
C VAL A 64 -8.59 0.82 3.68
N GLU A 65 -7.38 0.41 4.08
CA GLU A 65 -7.09 -0.05 5.44
C GLU A 65 -5.96 0.79 6.04
N VAL A 66 -6.24 1.46 7.15
CA VAL A 66 -5.18 2.13 7.93
C VAL A 66 -4.44 1.06 8.72
N ALA A 67 -3.29 0.65 8.20
CA ALA A 67 -2.47 -0.42 8.76
C ALA A 67 -1.58 0.05 9.92
N ASN A 68 -1.22 1.34 9.94
CA ASN A 68 -0.38 1.91 10.98
C ASN A 68 -0.60 3.42 11.15
N ILE A 69 -0.59 3.89 12.39
CA ILE A 69 -0.48 5.31 12.75
C ILE A 69 0.70 5.43 13.72
N SER A 70 1.71 6.20 13.36
CA SER A 70 2.95 6.28 14.14
C SER A 70 3.49 7.69 14.23
N ARG A 71 4.15 8.00 15.35
CA ARG A 71 4.99 9.18 15.46
C ARG A 71 6.34 8.89 14.81
N ILE A 72 6.91 9.87 14.13
CA ILE A 72 8.27 9.79 13.60
C ILE A 72 9.13 10.95 14.09
N GLU A 73 10.40 10.68 14.36
CA GLU A 73 11.40 11.72 14.57
C GLU A 73 11.92 12.19 13.21
N ALA A 74 11.15 13.05 12.56
CA ALA A 74 11.53 13.65 11.28
C ALA A 74 11.31 15.16 11.35
N ARG A 75 12.16 15.92 10.65
CA ARG A 75 11.92 17.36 10.49
C ARG A 75 10.57 17.53 9.78
N PRO A 76 9.64 18.32 10.33
CA PRO A 76 8.36 18.56 9.68
C PRO A 76 8.58 19.13 8.27
N THR A 77 7.85 18.57 7.32
CA THR A 77 7.86 19.05 5.93
C THR A 77 6.62 19.89 5.67
N ARG A 78 6.63 20.77 4.67
CA ARG A 78 5.41 21.26 4.03
C ARG A 78 5.67 21.21 2.53
N PRO A 79 4.78 20.65 1.70
CA PRO A 79 3.45 20.08 2.00
C PRO A 79 3.49 18.69 2.68
N ASN A 80 2.31 18.10 2.98
CA ASN A 80 2.20 16.67 3.30
C ASN A 80 2.79 15.83 2.14
N VAL A 81 3.33 14.66 2.42
CA VAL A 81 3.89 13.78 1.38
C VAL A 81 3.21 12.42 1.41
N VAL A 82 2.59 12.03 0.31
CA VAL A 82 1.98 10.72 0.10
C VAL A 82 2.91 9.87 -0.74
N PHE A 83 3.64 8.97 -0.09
CA PHE A 83 4.50 8.00 -0.75
C PHE A 83 3.69 6.78 -1.21
N TYR A 84 3.98 6.24 -2.39
CA TYR A 84 3.30 5.05 -2.90
C TYR A 84 4.27 3.98 -3.42
N ARG A 85 3.93 2.71 -3.18
CA ARG A 85 4.59 1.56 -3.78
C ARG A 85 4.27 1.51 -5.28
N PRO A 86 5.20 1.14 -6.18
CA PRO A 86 4.91 0.95 -7.60
C PRO A 86 3.65 0.11 -7.82
N GLY A 87 2.74 0.58 -8.68
CA GLY A 87 1.40 -0.01 -8.87
C GLY A 87 0.26 0.72 -8.14
N PHE A 88 0.55 1.54 -7.12
CA PHE A 88 -0.46 2.22 -6.29
C PHE A 88 -0.61 3.72 -6.54
N LEU A 89 -0.06 4.27 -7.63
CA LEU A 89 -0.12 5.71 -7.93
C LEU A 89 -1.56 6.26 -7.93
N ARG A 90 -2.49 5.55 -8.56
CA ARG A 90 -3.90 5.96 -8.63
C ARG A 90 -4.52 6.02 -7.23
N ALA A 91 -4.28 4.99 -6.41
CA ALA A 91 -4.77 4.95 -5.04
C ALA A 91 -4.21 6.12 -4.22
N ALA A 92 -2.91 6.35 -4.30
CA ALA A 92 -2.23 7.44 -3.60
C ALA A 92 -2.73 8.82 -4.02
N ALA A 93 -2.97 9.05 -5.32
CA ALA A 93 -3.51 10.30 -5.82
C ALA A 93 -4.95 10.55 -5.33
N LEU A 94 -5.78 9.50 -5.23
CA LEU A 94 -7.13 9.61 -4.70
C LEU A 94 -7.14 9.83 -3.19
N ILE A 95 -6.27 9.13 -2.45
CA ILE A 95 -6.06 9.34 -1.02
C ILE A 95 -5.59 10.77 -0.74
N ALA A 96 -4.65 11.30 -1.53
CA ALA A 96 -4.14 12.66 -1.36
C ALA A 96 -5.26 13.72 -1.45
N LYS A 97 -6.23 13.54 -2.35
CA LYS A 97 -7.40 14.44 -2.51
C LYS A 97 -8.36 14.43 -1.31
N VAL A 98 -8.27 13.44 -0.42
CA VAL A 98 -9.09 13.37 0.80
C VAL A 98 -8.44 14.16 1.94
N ILE A 99 -7.12 14.31 1.91
CA ILE A 99 -6.35 14.95 2.98
C ILE A 99 -6.48 16.48 2.83
N PRO A 100 -6.77 17.23 3.90
CA PRO A 100 -6.77 18.68 3.85
C PRO A 100 -5.36 19.28 3.62
N GLY A 101 -5.31 20.44 2.96
CA GLY A 101 -4.08 21.19 2.70
C GLY A 101 -3.41 20.80 1.38
N ASP A 102 -2.12 21.10 1.25
CA ASP A 102 -1.31 20.70 0.10
C ASP A 102 -0.72 19.30 0.31
N GLN A 103 -0.70 18.50 -0.75
CA GLN A 103 -0.06 17.19 -0.79
C GLN A 103 0.87 17.08 -1.99
N SER A 104 2.03 16.46 -1.77
CA SER A 104 2.87 15.95 -2.84
C SER A 104 2.74 14.43 -2.91
N VAL A 105 2.53 13.88 -4.11
CA VAL A 105 2.47 12.44 -4.34
C VAL A 105 3.79 11.98 -4.93
N ARG A 106 4.46 11.02 -4.28
CA ARG A 106 5.81 10.57 -4.67
C ARG A 106 5.91 9.05 -4.63
N VAL A 107 6.71 8.48 -5.53
CA VAL A 107 7.04 7.06 -5.42
C VAL A 107 7.85 6.81 -4.15
N MET A 108 7.61 5.69 -3.48
CA MET A 108 8.41 5.27 -2.32
C MET A 108 9.88 5.10 -2.73
N PRO A 109 10.82 5.74 -2.02
CA PRO A 109 12.23 5.49 -2.24
C PRO A 109 12.59 4.05 -1.79
N PRO A 110 13.68 3.46 -2.32
CA PRO A 110 14.06 2.07 -2.05
C PRO A 110 14.07 1.71 -0.55
N GLN A 111 14.58 2.60 0.29
CA GLN A 111 14.66 2.40 1.75
C GLN A 111 13.29 2.25 2.42
N ARG A 112 12.22 2.81 1.83
CA ARG A 112 10.85 2.64 2.33
C ARG A 112 10.17 1.39 1.77
N LEU A 113 10.59 0.91 0.59
CA LEU A 113 10.05 -0.30 -0.01
C LEU A 113 10.43 -1.57 0.78
N GLU A 114 11.59 -1.54 1.45
CA GLU A 114 12.06 -2.58 2.37
C GLU A 114 11.13 -2.79 3.56
N LYS A 115 10.36 -1.78 3.95
CA LYS A 115 9.31 -1.92 4.97
C LYS A 115 8.13 -2.67 4.35
N SER A 116 7.96 -3.92 4.76
CA SER A 116 6.87 -4.79 4.29
C SER A 116 5.50 -4.32 4.81
N GLY A 117 4.46 -4.49 3.99
CA GLY A 117 3.07 -4.40 4.43
C GLY A 117 2.39 -3.03 4.35
N VAL A 118 3.00 -2.06 3.67
CA VAL A 118 2.38 -0.76 3.38
C VAL A 118 2.48 -0.46 1.88
N ASP A 119 1.36 -0.04 1.30
CA ASP A 119 1.23 0.31 -0.11
C ASP A 119 1.29 1.84 -0.30
N VAL A 120 0.74 2.57 0.67
CA VAL A 120 0.72 4.04 0.69
C VAL A 120 1.14 4.54 2.07
N GLU A 121 2.07 5.49 2.13
CA GLU A 121 2.52 6.08 3.37
C GLU A 121 2.31 7.60 3.33
N ILE A 122 1.53 8.11 4.27
CA ILE A 122 1.19 9.53 4.42
C ILE A 122 2.12 10.10 5.49
N MET A 123 3.10 10.88 5.08
CA MET A 123 3.94 11.66 5.98
C MET A 123 3.34 13.05 6.15
N LEU A 124 2.92 13.35 7.38
CA LEU A 124 2.31 14.63 7.70
C LEU A 124 3.36 15.72 7.77
N GLY A 125 2.95 16.89 7.28
CA GLY A 125 3.70 18.10 7.43
C GLY A 125 3.54 18.69 8.83
N GLY A 126 4.54 19.46 9.25
CA GLY A 126 4.40 20.25 10.49
C GLY A 126 3.41 21.38 10.27
N GLN A 127 2.41 21.46 11.15
CA GLN A 127 1.56 22.63 11.30
C GLN A 127 2.35 23.72 12.00
#